data_AF-L0P7K1-F1
#
_entry.id   AF-L0P7K1-F1
#
_cell.length_a   1.000
_cell.length_b   1.000
_cell.length_c   1.000
_cell.angle_alpha   90.00
_cell.angle_beta   90.00
_cell.angle_gamma   90.00
#
_symmetry.space_group_name_H-M   'P 1'
#
loop_
_entity.id
_entity.type
_entity.pdbx_description
1 polymer ?
#
loop_
_entity_poly.entity_id
_entity_poly.type
_entity_poly.pdbx_seq_one_letter_code
_entity_poly.pdbx_strand_id
1 'polypeptide(L)'
;MTVSVYFDKKEAVSEVQLTAAERKTTRIYHAFRNVRQEYAFVEFELETDLRPLFHWNTKQVFVYVVASYASSIKYPYNEVMVWNRIVKDKKKAVIRVKEQKNMFAFNDIEGSFANKNVTLSMYYNVMPQVGLLIWGNGKPSGRLPFSVSR
;
A
#
# COMPACT_ATOMS: atom_id res chain seq x y z
N MET A 1 -7.64 18.49 17.05
CA MET A 1 -8.67 17.71 17.76
C MET A 1 -8.38 16.24 17.51
N THR A 2 -7.77 15.57 18.47
CA THR A 2 -7.45 14.13 18.37
C THR A 2 -8.62 13.38 18.99
N VAL A 3 -9.51 12.84 18.16
CA VAL A 3 -10.54 11.93 18.65
C VAL A 3 -9.87 10.57 18.82
N SER A 4 -9.32 10.34 20.00
CA SER A 4 -8.84 9.03 20.43
C SER A 4 -10.02 8.08 20.55
N VAL A 5 -10.27 7.29 19.50
CA VAL A 5 -11.35 6.31 19.53
C VAL A 5 -10.88 5.07 20.29
N TYR A 6 -11.30 4.96 21.55
CA TYR A 6 -11.21 3.76 22.38
C TYR A 6 -12.09 2.65 21.78
N PHE A 7 -11.54 1.83 20.88
CA PHE A 7 -12.10 0.51 20.59
C PHE A 7 -10.97 -0.50 20.47
N ASP A 8 -10.99 -1.48 21.39
CA ASP A 8 -10.33 -2.78 21.38
C ASP A 8 -9.05 -2.88 20.52
N LYS A 9 -7.87 -2.92 21.16
CA LYS A 9 -6.56 -3.17 20.52
C LYS A 9 -6.45 -4.60 19.96
N LYS A 10 -7.38 -4.99 19.09
CA LYS A 10 -7.25 -6.15 18.22
C LYS A 10 -6.50 -5.69 16.99
N GLU A 11 -5.21 -5.43 17.19
CA GLU A 11 -4.32 -5.09 16.08
C GLU A 11 -4.27 -6.29 15.13
N ALA A 12 -4.62 -6.07 13.88
CA ALA A 12 -4.31 -7.03 12.83
C ALA A 12 -2.79 -7.24 12.83
N VAL A 13 -2.35 -8.48 13.02
CA VAL A 13 -0.96 -8.82 12.79
C VAL A 13 -0.77 -8.75 11.28
N SER A 14 0.10 -7.87 10.84
CA SER A 14 0.41 -7.70 9.43
C SER A 14 1.91 -7.49 9.26
N GLU A 15 2.48 -8.29 8.39
CA GLU A 15 3.86 -8.19 7.97
C GLU A 15 3.88 -7.99 6.46
N VAL A 16 4.34 -6.81 6.04
CA VAL A 16 4.59 -6.50 4.63
C VAL A 16 6.09 -6.54 4.42
N GLN A 17 6.52 -7.40 3.52
CA GLN A 17 7.91 -7.49 3.11
C GLN A 17 8.03 -6.99 1.68
N LEU A 18 8.80 -5.92 1.50
CA LEU A 18 9.11 -5.39 0.19
C LEU A 18 10.26 -6.22 -0.40
N THR A 19 10.00 -6.89 -1.53
CA THR A 19 10.95 -7.80 -2.16
C THR A 19 11.75 -7.10 -3.26
N ALA A 20 11.08 -6.29 -4.09
CA ALA A 20 11.73 -5.54 -5.16
C ALA A 20 11.04 -4.20 -5.40
N ALA A 21 11.83 -3.21 -5.82
CA ALA A 21 11.35 -1.91 -6.26
C ALA A 21 12.13 -1.51 -7.51
N GLU A 22 11.43 -1.48 -8.64
CA GLU A 22 12.02 -1.22 -9.96
C GLU A 22 11.42 0.03 -10.58
N ARG A 23 12.20 0.72 -11.40
CA ARG A 23 11.77 1.86 -12.22
C ARG A 23 11.99 1.58 -13.69
N LYS A 24 11.04 2.01 -14.53
CA LYS A 24 11.09 1.87 -15.98
C LYS A 24 10.67 3.18 -16.66
N THR A 25 11.51 3.65 -17.56
CA THR A 25 11.21 4.83 -18.39
C THR A 25 10.31 4.42 -19.56
N THR A 26 9.21 5.15 -19.76
CA THR A 26 8.36 4.97 -20.95
C THR A 26 9.03 5.53 -22.20
N ARG A 27 8.72 4.95 -23.36
CA ARG A 27 9.13 5.52 -24.65
C ARG A 27 8.34 6.82 -24.90
N ILE A 28 9.00 7.82 -25.49
CA ILE A 28 8.45 9.18 -25.69
C ILE A 28 7.07 9.17 -26.36
N TYR A 29 6.82 8.25 -27.30
CA TYR A 29 5.54 8.12 -28.01
C TYR A 29 4.34 7.72 -27.14
N HIS A 30 4.58 7.15 -25.96
CA HIS A 30 3.54 6.76 -25.00
C HIS A 30 3.48 7.70 -23.79
N ALA A 31 4.17 8.84 -23.87
CA ALA A 31 4.32 9.75 -22.75
C ALA A 31 3.32 10.91 -22.85
N PHE A 32 2.58 11.15 -21.77
CA PHE A 32 1.62 12.26 -21.72
C PHE A 32 2.38 13.58 -21.93
N ARG A 33 1.93 14.41 -22.89
CA ARG A 33 2.58 15.68 -23.30
C ARG A 33 4.00 15.54 -23.88
N ASN A 34 4.38 14.38 -24.46
CA ASN A 34 5.73 14.14 -25.02
C ASN A 34 6.87 14.27 -24.00
N VAL A 35 6.58 14.25 -22.70
CA VAL A 35 7.58 14.31 -21.63
C VAL A 35 7.94 12.89 -21.22
N ARG A 36 9.22 12.53 -21.20
CA ARG A 36 9.65 11.22 -20.69
C ARG A 36 9.13 11.02 -19.27
N GLN A 37 8.40 9.93 -19.05
CA GLN A 37 7.86 9.55 -17.74
C GLN A 37 8.52 8.27 -17.25
N GLU A 38 8.70 8.19 -15.95
CA GLU A 38 9.22 7.01 -15.28
C GLU A 38 8.15 6.41 -14.37
N TYR A 39 7.88 5.13 -14.58
CA TYR A 39 6.93 4.35 -13.81
C TYR A 39 7.68 3.49 -12.79
N ALA A 40 7.12 3.40 -11.59
CA ALA A 40 7.59 2.51 -10.55
C ALA A 40 6.76 1.21 -10.52
N PHE A 41 7.47 0.11 -10.29
CA PHE A 41 6.93 -1.23 -10.07
C PHE A 41 7.45 -1.73 -8.74
N VAL A 42 6.58 -2.31 -7.92
CA VAL A 42 6.96 -2.88 -6.63
C VAL A 42 6.44 -4.30 -6.54
N GLU A 43 7.26 -5.15 -5.95
CA GLU A 43 6.93 -6.54 -5.67
C GLU A 43 7.09 -6.78 -4.17
N PHE A 44 6.09 -7.42 -3.57
CA PHE A 44 6.05 -7.60 -2.13
C PHE A 44 5.37 -8.89 -1.72
N GLU A 45 5.60 -9.28 -0.48
CA GLU A 45 4.88 -10.32 0.21
C GLU A 45 4.06 -9.69 1.34
N LEU A 46 2.86 -10.20 1.57
CA LEU A 46 2.00 -9.77 2.66
C LEU A 46 1.40 -11.01 3.32
N GLU A 47 1.68 -11.15 4.61
CA GLU A 47 0.99 -12.06 5.50
C GLU A 47 0.25 -11.26 6.56
N THR A 48 -1.06 -11.42 6.62
CA THR A 48 -1.87 -10.77 7.65
C THR A 48 -3.06 -11.61 8.10
N ASP A 49 -3.33 -11.53 9.40
CA ASP A 49 -4.52 -12.11 10.01
C ASP A 49 -5.51 -11.02 10.42
N LEU A 50 -6.57 -10.87 9.61
CA LEU A 50 -7.65 -9.92 9.84
C LEU A 50 -8.81 -10.54 10.63
N ARG A 51 -8.76 -11.83 11.01
CA ARG A 51 -9.85 -12.51 11.73
C ARG A 51 -10.30 -11.78 13.01
N PRO A 52 -9.42 -11.14 13.80
CA PRO A 52 -9.83 -10.38 14.99
C PRO A 52 -10.76 -9.20 14.69
N LEU A 53 -10.73 -8.67 13.46
CA LEU A 53 -11.55 -7.54 13.02
C LEU A 53 -13.00 -7.94 12.68
N PHE A 54 -13.28 -9.24 12.58
CA PHE A 54 -14.61 -9.75 12.25
C PHE A 54 -15.41 -10.10 13.51
N HIS A 55 -16.47 -9.32 13.74
CA HIS A 55 -17.52 -9.55 14.72
C HIS A 55 -18.90 -9.42 14.06
N TRP A 56 -19.98 -9.53 14.85
CA TRP A 56 -21.36 -9.57 14.36
C TRP A 56 -21.78 -8.36 13.50
N ASN A 57 -21.13 -7.20 13.67
CA ASN A 57 -21.43 -5.98 12.91
C ASN A 57 -20.46 -5.76 11.74
N THR A 58 -19.43 -6.59 11.54
CA THR A 58 -18.47 -6.39 10.45
C THR A 58 -19.07 -6.84 9.13
N LYS A 59 -19.31 -5.90 8.21
CA LYS A 59 -19.79 -6.21 6.86
C LYS A 59 -18.65 -6.63 5.94
N GLN A 60 -17.58 -5.85 5.93
CA GLN A 60 -16.39 -6.12 5.14
C GLN A 60 -15.18 -5.37 5.70
N VAL A 61 -13.98 -5.87 5.40
CA VAL A 61 -12.71 -5.19 5.67
C VAL A 61 -12.05 -4.88 4.33
N PHE A 62 -11.76 -3.61 4.10
CA PHE A 62 -10.96 -3.16 2.96
C PHE A 62 -9.51 -3.08 3.40
N VAL A 63 -8.66 -3.94 2.84
CA VAL A 63 -7.22 -3.93 3.08
C VAL A 63 -6.50 -3.40 1.86
N TYR A 64 -5.47 -2.59 2.08
CA TYR A 64 -4.69 -2.00 0.99
C TYR A 64 -3.25 -1.78 1.41
N VAL A 65 -2.34 -1.83 0.44
CA VAL A 65 -0.92 -1.56 0.63
C VAL A 65 -0.59 -0.25 -0.05
N VAL A 66 0.12 0.61 0.68
CA VAL A 66 0.53 1.94 0.26
C VAL A 66 2.03 1.99 0.16
N ALA A 67 2.53 2.47 -0.98
CA ALA A 67 3.92 2.85 -1.16
C ALA A 67 4.12 4.30 -0.72
N SER A 68 4.98 4.50 0.27
CA SER A 68 5.41 5.79 0.78
C SER A 68 6.83 6.09 0.31
N TYR A 69 7.05 7.27 -0.26
CA TYR A 69 8.36 7.72 -0.73
C TYR A 69 8.49 9.25 -0.67
N ALA A 70 9.72 9.72 -0.50
CA ALA A 70 10.05 11.14 -0.59
C ALA A 70 10.58 11.45 -2.00
N SER A 71 10.08 12.53 -2.59
CA SER A 71 10.51 12.97 -3.91
C SER A 71 11.57 14.06 -3.82
N SER A 72 11.22 15.17 -3.19
CA SER A 72 12.12 16.30 -2.96
C SER A 72 11.70 17.09 -1.74
N ILE A 73 12.44 18.17 -1.44
CA ILE A 73 12.08 19.12 -0.38
C ILE A 73 10.68 19.70 -0.61
N LYS A 74 10.27 19.86 -1.88
CA LYS A 74 8.93 20.38 -2.23
C LYS A 74 7.84 19.32 -2.04
N TYR A 75 8.16 18.05 -2.28
CA TYR A 75 7.24 16.91 -2.16
C TYR A 75 7.83 15.83 -1.24
N PRO A 76 7.91 16.10 0.07
CA PRO A 76 8.59 15.23 1.02
C PRO A 76 7.78 13.97 1.39
N TYR A 77 6.47 13.99 1.18
CA TYR A 77 5.56 12.89 1.53
C TYR A 77 4.67 12.54 0.35
N ASN A 78 4.94 11.41 -0.30
CA ASN A 78 4.10 10.89 -1.37
C ASN A 78 3.64 9.48 -1.00
N GLU A 79 2.34 9.24 -1.16
CA GLU A 79 1.71 7.97 -0.85
C GLU A 79 0.86 7.52 -2.02
N VAL A 80 1.04 6.26 -2.45
CA VAL A 80 0.29 5.68 -3.55
C VAL A 80 -0.18 4.28 -3.16
N MET A 81 -1.47 4.01 -3.30
CA MET A 81 -2.02 2.66 -3.11
C MET A 81 -1.59 1.76 -4.27
N VAL A 82 -0.79 0.74 -3.97
CA VAL A 82 -0.23 -0.19 -4.97
C VAL A 82 -1.02 -1.49 -5.09
N TRP A 83 -1.79 -1.85 -4.06
CA TRP A 83 -2.61 -3.07 -4.03
C TRP A 83 -3.77 -2.91 -3.06
N ASN A 84 -4.88 -3.61 -3.34
CA ASN A 84 -6.00 -3.69 -2.42
C ASN A 84 -6.76 -5.02 -2.52
N ARG A 85 -7.55 -5.30 -1.49
CA ARG A 85 -8.49 -6.42 -1.44
C ARG A 85 -9.63 -6.13 -0.47
N ILE A 86 -10.83 -6.55 -0.83
CA ILE A 86 -11.99 -6.54 0.07
C ILE A 86 -12.21 -7.95 0.60
N VAL A 87 -12.24 -8.10 1.92
CA VAL A 87 -12.57 -9.34 2.62
C VAL A 87 -13.96 -9.22 3.24
N LYS A 88 -14.88 -10.10 2.84
CA LYS A 88 -16.25 -10.13 3.38
C LYS A 88 -16.46 -11.22 4.42
N ASP A 89 -15.69 -12.31 4.34
CA ASP A 89 -15.86 -13.48 5.18
C ASP A 89 -14.69 -13.65 6.15
N LYS A 90 -14.97 -13.88 7.44
CA LYS A 90 -13.96 -14.20 8.46
C LYS A 90 -13.09 -15.41 8.07
N LYS A 91 -13.66 -16.39 7.35
CA LYS A 91 -12.94 -17.58 6.88
C LYS A 91 -11.84 -17.24 5.85
N LYS A 92 -11.96 -16.12 5.15
CA LYS A 92 -11.01 -15.63 4.13
C LYS A 92 -10.16 -14.45 4.63
N ALA A 93 -10.19 -14.19 5.94
CA ALA A 93 -9.53 -13.05 6.56
C ALA A 93 -8.04 -13.27 6.86
N VAL A 94 -7.52 -14.48 6.61
CA VAL A 94 -6.09 -14.73 6.56
C VAL A 94 -5.63 -14.53 5.13
N ILE A 95 -4.77 -13.53 4.90
CA ILE A 95 -4.24 -13.20 3.59
C ILE A 95 -2.77 -13.57 3.57
N ARG A 96 -2.39 -14.35 2.57
CA ARG A 96 -1.01 -14.70 2.26
C ARG A 96 -0.81 -14.50 0.77
N VAL A 97 -0.07 -13.47 0.40
CA VAL A 97 0.32 -13.20 -0.98
C VAL A 97 1.85 -13.20 -1.05
N LYS A 98 2.38 -13.90 -2.05
CA LYS A 98 3.80 -13.99 -2.35
C LYS A 98 4.04 -13.41 -3.74
N GLU A 99 5.17 -12.75 -3.94
CA GLU A 99 5.56 -12.16 -5.23
C GLU A 99 4.45 -11.27 -5.84
N GLN A 100 3.72 -10.55 -4.98
CA GLN A 100 2.61 -9.73 -5.41
C GLN A 100 3.13 -8.47 -6.09
N LYS A 101 2.81 -8.33 -7.38
CA LYS A 101 3.09 -7.10 -8.14
C LYS A 101 2.05 -6.02 -7.84
N ASN A 102 2.45 -4.76 -7.96
CA ASN A 102 1.52 -3.65 -7.88
C ASN A 102 0.44 -3.73 -8.97
N MET A 103 -0.82 -3.52 -8.56
CA MET A 103 -1.96 -3.50 -9.47
C MET A 103 -2.01 -2.23 -10.32
N PHE A 104 -1.49 -1.13 -9.77
CA PHE A 104 -1.52 0.19 -10.41
C PHE A 104 -0.09 0.66 -10.65
N ALA A 105 0.23 0.95 -11.91
CA ALA A 105 1.46 1.66 -12.26
C ALA A 105 1.34 3.11 -11.78
N PHE A 106 2.41 3.64 -11.19
CA PHE A 106 2.42 5.00 -10.68
C PHE A 106 3.68 5.75 -11.09
N ASN A 107 3.51 7.05 -11.26
CA ASN A 107 4.57 7.99 -11.58
C ASN A 107 4.79 8.92 -10.39
N ASP A 108 6.00 9.45 -10.31
CA ASP A 108 6.31 10.52 -9.40
C ASP A 108 5.93 11.89 -10.02
N ILE A 109 5.60 12.86 -9.16
CA ILE A 109 5.24 14.22 -9.57
C ILE A 109 6.41 14.95 -10.24
N GLU A 110 7.65 14.62 -9.89
CA GLU A 110 8.85 15.16 -10.54
C GLU A 110 9.27 14.35 -11.76
N GLY A 111 8.58 13.24 -12.04
CA GLY A 111 8.78 12.43 -13.24
C GLY A 111 9.97 11.47 -13.17
N SER A 112 10.66 11.36 -12.02
CA SER A 112 11.73 10.37 -11.85
C SER A 112 11.76 9.75 -10.47
N PHE A 113 12.12 8.47 -10.42
CA PHE A 113 12.34 7.69 -9.20
C PHE A 113 13.83 7.49 -8.86
N ALA A 114 14.74 8.14 -9.59
CA ALA A 114 16.18 8.04 -9.34
C ALA A 114 16.54 8.57 -7.94
N ASN A 115 17.37 7.81 -7.20
CA ASN A 115 17.81 8.12 -5.83
C ASN A 115 16.68 8.25 -4.79
N LYS A 116 15.51 7.68 -5.08
CA LYS A 116 14.36 7.65 -4.16
C LYS A 116 14.23 6.27 -3.53
N ASN A 117 13.84 6.27 -2.26
CA ASN A 117 13.57 5.05 -1.51
C ASN A 117 12.08 4.91 -1.27
N VAL A 118 11.60 3.69 -1.33
CA VAL A 118 10.21 3.34 -1.08
C VAL A 118 10.09 2.47 0.17
N THR A 119 8.99 2.65 0.88
CA THR A 119 8.55 1.83 2.00
C THR A 119 7.11 1.45 1.77
N LEU A 120 6.75 0.20 2.02
CA LEU A 120 5.37 -0.27 1.93
C LEU A 120 4.76 -0.35 3.32
N SER A 121 3.52 0.09 3.44
CA SER A 121 2.71 -0.06 4.66
C SER A 121 1.34 -0.61 4.30
N MET A 122 0.88 -1.61 5.04
CA MET A 122 -0.49 -2.09 4.92
C MET A 122 -1.41 -1.27 5.82
N TYR A 123 -2.58 -0.93 5.29
CA TYR A 123 -3.66 -0.26 5.98
C TYR A 123 -4.92 -1.07 5.81
N TYR A 124 -5.85 -0.90 6.75
CA TYR A 124 -7.18 -1.48 6.63
C TYR A 124 -8.25 -0.53 7.13
N ASN A 125 -9.43 -0.73 6.57
CA ASN A 125 -10.66 -0.08 6.97
C ASN A 125 -11.72 -1.15 7.26
N VAL A 126 -12.20 -1.19 8.50
CA VAL A 126 -13.32 -2.05 8.90
C VAL A 126 -14.61 -1.30 8.65
N MET A 127 -15.45 -1.86 7.78
CA MET A 127 -16.75 -1.31 7.44
C MET A 127 -17.82 -2.09 8.21
N PRO A 128 -18.52 -1.44 9.16
CA PRO A 128 -19.63 -2.09 9.83
C PRO A 128 -20.86 -2.15 8.92
N GLN A 129 -21.84 -2.98 9.26
CA GLN A 129 -23.15 -2.96 8.64
C GLN A 129 -23.87 -1.64 8.97
N VAL A 130 -23.71 -1.16 10.20
CA VAL A 130 -24.18 0.15 10.67
C VAL A 130 -23.13 0.77 11.59
N GLY A 131 -22.81 2.05 11.38
CA GLY A 131 -21.91 2.82 12.24
C GLY A 131 -20.72 3.43 11.50
N LEU A 132 -19.72 3.84 12.28
CA LEU A 132 -18.52 4.52 11.78
C LEU A 132 -17.50 3.54 11.20
N LEU A 133 -16.77 4.01 10.19
CA LEU A 133 -15.59 3.31 9.70
C LEU A 133 -14.49 3.33 10.75
N ILE A 134 -13.75 2.22 10.86
CA ILE A 134 -12.60 2.10 11.76
C ILE A 134 -11.37 1.85 10.91
N TRP A 135 -10.29 2.60 11.16
CA TRP A 135 -9.03 2.46 10.44
C TRP A 135 -7.97 1.88 11.35
N GLY A 136 -7.04 1.16 10.73
CA GLY A 136 -5.80 0.76 11.37
C GLY A 136 -4.72 0.51 10.32
N ASN A 137 -3.50 0.33 10.81
CA ASN A 137 -2.35 0.12 9.96
C ASN A 137 -1.41 -0.93 10.55
N GLY A 138 -0.67 -1.54 9.65
CA GLY A 138 0.39 -2.47 9.95
C GLY A 138 1.72 -1.81 10.24
N LYS A 139 2.70 -2.64 10.57
CA LYS A 139 4.10 -2.23 10.58
C LYS A 139 4.56 -1.96 9.14
N PRO A 140 5.33 -0.88 8.91
CA PRO A 140 5.94 -0.62 7.62
C PRO A 140 6.99 -1.69 7.29
N SER A 141 7.23 -1.90 6.00
CA SER A 141 8.31 -2.72 5.49
C SER A 141 9.68 -2.04 5.70
N GLY A 142 10.74 -2.73 5.30
CA GLY A 142 12.04 -2.11 5.07
C GLY A 142 11.98 -1.06 3.95
N ARG A 143 13.06 -0.26 3.86
CA ARG A 143 13.29 0.70 2.78
C ARG A 143 14.10 0.04 1.67
N LEU A 144 13.64 0.15 0.42
CA LEU A 144 14.44 -0.20 -0.75
C LEU A 144 14.55 0.98 -1.72
N PRO A 145 15.71 1.17 -2.37
CA PRO A 145 15.84 2.12 -3.47
C PRO A 145 15.17 1.60 -4.74
N PHE A 146 14.66 2.50 -5.59
CA PHE A 146 14.20 2.12 -6.92
C PHE A 146 15.39 1.78 -7.84
N SER A 147 15.52 0.50 -8.20
CA SER A 147 16.54 0.01 -9.12
C SER A 147 16.06 0.08 -10.58
N VAL A 148 16.98 0.15 -11.54
CA VAL A 148 16.60 0.07 -12.96
C VAL A 148 16.16 -1.35 -13.28
N SER A 149 14.94 -1.50 -13.80
CA SER A 149 14.41 -2.80 -14.26
C SER A 149 15.34 -3.37 -15.35
N ARG A 150 15.71 -4.65 -15.24
CA ARG A 150 16.57 -5.34 -16.24
C ARG A 150 15.82 -5.69 -17.52
#